data_AF-A0A966HHJ0-F1
#
_entry.id   AF-A0A966HHJ0-F1
#
_cell.length_a   1.000
_cell.length_b   1.000
_cell.length_c   1.000
_cell.angle_alpha   90.00
_cell.angle_beta   90.00
_cell.angle_gamma   90.00
#
_symmetry.space_group_name_H-M   'P 1'
#
loop_
_entity.id
_entity.type
_entity.pdbx_description
1 polymer ?
#
loop_
_entity_poly.entity_id
_entity_poly.type
_entity_poly.pdbx_seq_one_letter_code
_entity_poly.pdbx_strand_id
1 'polypeptide(L)'
;MKTANPIKILDAISFVADVEFTATASLITSASHGLKQNTIIKVASDDTLPAGLNASAYYYVVNVTTNTFQVATEKDGVPVAITDAGTGTHTYTVQGAQNPCFVDGFRHTELELVSDEATNDFTVKIAISDQEDMPNFNASASETNRWSYAQIKDLADGSSVNGATGITVSGTIHRLFEINSNKIRWVCPIVSSYVAGDLTSLINLADED
;
A
#
# COMPACT_ATOMS: atom_id res chain seq x y z
N MET A 1 -27.27 -9.48 13.64
CA MET A 1 -26.15 -9.76 12.75
C MET A 1 -25.71 -8.49 12.01
N LYS A 2 -24.56 -7.92 12.38
CA LYS A 2 -23.96 -6.77 11.67
C LYS A 2 -22.91 -7.31 10.72
N THR A 3 -23.20 -7.32 9.43
CA THR A 3 -22.19 -7.51 8.39
C THR A 3 -21.85 -6.16 7.79
N ALA A 4 -20.56 -5.88 7.61
CA ALA A 4 -20.15 -4.77 6.77
C ALA A 4 -19.99 -5.29 5.34
N ASN A 5 -20.33 -4.46 4.34
CA ASN A 5 -19.87 -4.73 2.98
C ASN A 5 -18.33 -4.85 3.00
N PRO A 6 -17.72 -5.76 2.20
CA PRO A 6 -16.28 -5.87 2.08
C PRO A 6 -15.67 -4.48 1.89
N ILE A 7 -14.86 -4.03 2.85
CA ILE A 7 -14.25 -2.71 2.77
C ILE A 7 -13.03 -2.87 1.87
N LYS A 8 -13.04 -2.20 0.72
CA LYS A 8 -11.88 -2.15 -0.17
C LYS A 8 -10.82 -1.27 0.46
N ILE A 9 -9.84 -1.92 1.04
CA ILE A 9 -8.75 -1.28 1.78
C ILE A 9 -7.55 -1.03 0.86
N LEU A 10 -7.37 -1.87 -0.16
CA LEU A 10 -6.31 -1.73 -1.15
C LEU A 10 -6.90 -1.95 -2.54
N ASP A 11 -6.74 -0.98 -3.44
CA ASP A 11 -7.04 -1.13 -4.85
C ASP A 11 -5.75 -1.04 -5.64
N ALA A 12 -5.29 -2.21 -6.11
CA ALA A 12 -4.21 -2.38 -7.05
C ALA A 12 -2.98 -1.50 -6.80
N ILE A 13 -2.34 -1.74 -5.64
CA ILE A 13 -1.09 -1.06 -5.34
C ILE A 13 0.06 -1.79 -6.02
N SER A 14 0.54 -1.16 -7.08
CA SER A 14 1.83 -1.46 -7.70
C SER A 14 2.92 -0.82 -6.85
N PHE A 15 3.51 -1.54 -5.88
CA PHE A 15 4.54 -1.00 -4.97
C PHE A 15 5.92 -0.82 -5.63
N VAL A 16 6.05 -0.20 -6.81
CA VAL A 16 7.29 -0.33 -7.58
C VAL A 16 8.55 0.07 -6.81
N ALA A 17 9.47 -0.89 -6.65
CA ALA A 17 10.80 -0.68 -6.13
C ALA A 17 11.56 0.24 -7.09
N ASP A 18 12.39 1.13 -6.52
CA ASP A 18 13.22 2.15 -7.18
C ASP A 18 13.15 2.14 -8.72
N VAL A 19 12.12 2.78 -9.27
CA VAL A 19 11.95 2.85 -10.72
C VAL A 19 12.57 4.11 -11.25
N GLU A 20 13.53 3.93 -12.16
CA GLU A 20 14.14 5.04 -12.87
C GLU A 20 13.09 5.87 -13.61
N PHE A 21 13.16 7.20 -13.43
CA PHE A 21 12.34 8.13 -14.17
C PHE A 21 13.15 9.31 -14.68
N THR A 22 12.63 9.95 -15.74
CA THR A 22 13.12 11.27 -16.18
C THR A 22 12.02 12.29 -16.05
N ALA A 23 12.36 13.53 -15.66
CA ALA A 23 11.39 14.60 -15.48
C ALA A 23 11.71 15.82 -16.35
N THR A 24 10.76 16.26 -17.17
CA THR A 24 10.84 17.51 -17.94
C THR A 24 9.46 18.16 -18.01
N ALA A 25 9.39 19.48 -17.83
CA ALA A 25 8.15 20.27 -17.92
C ALA A 25 6.97 19.69 -17.11
N SER A 26 7.24 19.21 -15.89
CA SER A 26 6.25 18.58 -14.99
C SER A 26 5.69 17.23 -15.45
N LEU A 27 6.32 16.57 -16.42
CA LEU A 27 5.98 15.22 -16.86
C LEU A 27 7.07 14.25 -16.38
N ILE A 28 6.66 13.20 -15.69
CA ILE A 28 7.52 12.09 -15.30
C ILE A 28 7.35 10.96 -16.32
N THR A 29 8.45 10.51 -16.90
CA THR A 29 8.48 9.39 -17.86
C THR A 29 9.08 8.16 -17.19
N SER A 30 8.30 7.08 -17.16
CA SER A 30 8.70 5.77 -16.67
C SER A 30 7.92 4.71 -17.47
N ALA A 31 8.62 3.94 -18.29
CA ALA A 31 7.98 3.02 -19.23
C ALA A 31 7.27 1.88 -18.48
N SER A 32 6.04 1.56 -18.89
CA SER A 32 5.25 0.47 -18.29
C SER A 32 5.16 0.53 -16.76
N HIS A 33 5.02 1.72 -16.20
CA HIS A 33 5.13 1.95 -14.75
C HIS A 33 4.06 1.26 -13.90
N GLY A 34 2.95 0.80 -14.48
CA GLY A 34 1.86 0.11 -13.74
C GLY A 34 1.07 0.96 -12.74
N LEU A 35 1.52 2.19 -12.44
CA LEU A 35 0.84 3.14 -11.57
C LEU A 35 -0.59 3.43 -12.01
N LYS A 36 -1.47 3.66 -11.03
CA LYS A 36 -2.86 4.09 -11.22
C LYS A 36 -3.03 5.52 -10.74
N GLN A 37 -4.11 6.16 -11.16
CA GLN A 37 -4.48 7.49 -10.68
C GLN A 37 -4.60 7.48 -9.14
N ASN A 38 -4.04 8.50 -8.49
CA ASN A 38 -3.97 8.70 -7.04
C ASN A 38 -3.10 7.69 -6.25
N THR A 39 -2.31 6.85 -6.91
CA THR A 39 -1.27 6.09 -6.21
C THR A 39 -0.33 7.06 -5.49
N ILE A 40 -0.03 6.80 -4.21
CA ILE A 40 0.90 7.63 -3.46
C ILE A 40 2.33 7.14 -3.75
N ILE A 41 3.26 8.04 -4.04
CA ILE A 41 4.68 7.74 -4.22
C ILE A 41 5.56 8.63 -3.35
N LYS A 42 6.78 8.17 -3.09
CA LYS A 42 7.92 9.01 -2.70
C LYS A 42 8.97 8.93 -3.78
N VAL A 43 9.67 10.03 -4.00
CA VAL A 43 10.77 10.11 -4.98
C VAL A 43 12.11 10.16 -4.25
N ALA A 44 13.15 9.71 -4.92
CA ALA A 44 14.53 9.75 -4.45
C ALA A 44 15.49 10.00 -5.62
N SER A 45 16.73 10.35 -5.28
CA SER A 45 17.84 10.51 -6.22
C SER A 45 19.14 10.11 -5.52
N ASP A 46 20.11 9.62 -6.28
CA ASP A 46 21.50 9.45 -5.82
C ASP A 46 22.31 10.76 -5.85
N ASP A 47 21.77 11.84 -6.41
CA ASP A 47 22.37 13.17 -6.46
C ASP A 47 21.30 14.27 -6.24
N THR A 48 20.84 14.94 -7.30
CA THR A 48 19.92 16.08 -7.19
C THR A 48 18.56 15.75 -7.80
N LEU A 49 17.51 15.76 -6.97
CA LEU A 49 16.13 15.60 -7.44
C LEU A 49 15.71 16.74 -8.40
N PRO A 50 14.76 16.47 -9.32
CA PRO A 50 14.15 17.52 -10.13
C PRO A 50 13.56 18.64 -9.26
N ALA A 51 13.82 19.91 -9.62
CA ALA A 51 13.37 21.04 -8.83
C ALA A 51 11.85 21.10 -8.77
N GLY A 52 11.30 21.23 -7.55
CA GLY A 52 9.87 21.11 -7.26
C GLY A 52 9.52 19.81 -6.52
N LEU A 53 10.37 18.80 -6.61
CA LEU A 53 10.23 17.54 -5.88
C LEU A 53 11.06 17.51 -4.60
N ASN A 54 10.59 16.77 -3.60
CA ASN A 54 11.23 16.62 -2.29
C ASN A 54 11.14 15.17 -1.81
N ALA A 55 12.28 14.57 -1.45
CA ALA A 55 12.36 13.17 -1.00
C ALA A 55 11.58 12.88 0.30
N SER A 56 11.33 13.90 1.12
CA SER A 56 10.55 13.77 2.36
C SER A 56 9.04 13.92 2.13
N ALA A 57 8.62 14.39 0.96
CA ALA A 57 7.21 14.58 0.65
C ALA A 57 6.55 13.32 0.07
N TYR A 58 5.25 13.21 0.30
CA TYR A 58 4.38 12.23 -0.36
C TYR A 58 3.68 12.90 -1.54
N TYR A 59 3.57 12.17 -2.65
CA TYR A 59 2.96 12.68 -3.88
C TYR A 59 1.86 11.75 -4.36
N TYR A 60 0.74 12.32 -4.80
CA TYR A 60 -0.33 11.61 -5.50
C TYR A 60 -0.03 11.60 -7.00
N VAL A 61 -0.01 10.41 -7.60
CA VAL A 61 0.13 10.22 -9.04
C VAL A 61 -1.13 10.73 -9.74
N VAL A 62 -0.97 11.61 -10.73
CA VAL A 62 -2.08 12.20 -11.50
C VAL A 62 -1.77 12.19 -13.01
N ASN A 63 -2.80 12.30 -13.85
CA ASN A 63 -2.68 12.37 -15.32
C ASN A 63 -1.90 11.19 -15.92
N VAL A 64 -2.29 9.99 -15.50
CA VAL A 64 -1.59 8.73 -15.80
C VAL A 64 -1.83 8.26 -17.23
N THR A 65 -0.76 7.88 -17.92
CA THR A 65 -0.79 7.10 -19.16
C THR A 65 -0.06 5.77 -18.95
N THR A 66 0.25 5.01 -20.01
CA THR A 66 1.02 3.76 -19.86
C THR A 66 2.49 4.00 -19.50
N ASN A 67 3.06 5.12 -19.92
CA ASN A 67 4.51 5.38 -19.86
C ASN A 67 4.87 6.70 -19.18
N THR A 68 3.86 7.48 -18.77
CA THR A 68 4.05 8.81 -18.20
C THR A 68 2.99 9.10 -17.16
N PHE A 69 3.36 9.92 -16.18
CA PHE A 69 2.45 10.46 -15.19
C PHE A 69 2.95 11.82 -14.70
N GLN A 70 2.14 12.48 -13.88
CA GLN A 70 2.53 13.67 -13.12
C GLN A 70 2.26 13.43 -11.65
N VAL A 71 2.69 14.35 -10.79
CA VAL A 71 2.53 14.24 -9.33
C VAL A 71 1.89 15.49 -8.75
N ALA A 72 1.05 15.33 -7.73
CA ALA A 72 0.42 16.41 -6.97
C ALA A 72 0.67 16.22 -5.46
N THR A 73 0.62 17.30 -4.67
CA THR A 73 0.72 17.21 -3.19
C THR A 73 -0.61 16.87 -2.51
N GLU A 74 -1.70 16.94 -3.26
CA GLU A 74 -3.05 16.60 -2.83
C GLU A 74 -3.69 15.62 -3.81
N LYS A 75 -4.64 14.82 -3.33
CA LYS A 75 -5.39 13.87 -4.14
C LYS A 75 -6.16 14.61 -5.24
N ASP A 76 -6.07 14.13 -6.47
CA ASP A 76 -6.66 14.77 -7.67
C ASP A 76 -6.24 16.26 -7.84
N GLY A 77 -5.11 16.66 -7.25
CA GLY A 77 -4.65 18.04 -7.20
C GLY A 77 -3.95 18.51 -8.49
N VAL A 78 -3.52 19.77 -8.45
CA VAL A 78 -2.75 20.38 -9.54
C VAL A 78 -1.35 19.74 -9.60
N PRO A 79 -0.85 19.37 -10.79
CA PRO A 79 0.51 18.87 -10.95
C PRO A 79 1.57 19.83 -10.40
N VAL A 80 2.53 19.28 -9.66
CA VAL A 80 3.71 19.99 -9.15
C VAL A 80 4.55 20.45 -10.35
N ALA A 81 4.89 21.74 -10.35
CA ALA A 81 5.75 22.30 -11.38
C ALA A 81 7.18 21.79 -11.22
N ILE A 82 7.70 21.13 -12.27
CA ILE A 82 9.12 20.74 -12.35
C ILE A 82 9.85 21.74 -13.23
N THR A 83 10.71 22.55 -12.63
CA THR A 83 11.40 23.67 -13.31
C THR A 83 12.84 23.37 -13.72
N ASP A 84 13.41 22.29 -13.18
CA ASP A 84 14.74 21.78 -13.50
C ASP A 84 14.72 20.25 -13.40
N ALA A 85 15.43 19.56 -14.28
CA ALA A 85 15.41 18.09 -14.34
C ALA A 85 16.22 17.42 -13.22
N GLY A 86 17.09 18.16 -12.52
CA GLY A 86 18.04 17.57 -11.58
C GLY A 86 19.13 16.75 -12.27
N THR A 87 19.89 16.01 -11.47
CA THR A 87 21.01 15.16 -11.89
C THR A 87 20.96 13.81 -11.17
N GLY A 88 21.69 12.83 -11.69
CA GLY A 88 21.75 11.48 -11.12
C GLY A 88 20.61 10.56 -11.58
N THR A 89 20.48 9.45 -10.90
CA THR A 89 19.45 8.43 -11.11
C THR A 89 18.26 8.77 -10.22
N HIS A 90 17.10 9.06 -10.81
CA HIS A 90 15.88 9.38 -10.07
C HIS A 90 15.01 8.15 -9.92
N THR A 91 14.59 7.83 -8.70
CA THR A 91 13.74 6.69 -8.43
C THR A 91 12.45 7.11 -7.75
N TYR A 92 11.37 6.34 -7.92
CA TYR A 92 10.21 6.46 -7.05
C TYR A 92 9.88 5.12 -6.39
N THR A 93 9.31 5.21 -5.20
CA THR A 93 8.75 4.10 -4.46
C THR A 93 7.27 4.37 -4.23
N VAL A 94 6.42 3.46 -4.68
CA VAL A 94 5.01 3.54 -4.34
C VAL A 94 4.84 3.28 -2.86
N GLN A 95 4.07 4.16 -2.23
CA GLN A 95 3.68 4.04 -0.86
C GLN A 95 2.36 3.30 -0.87
N GLY A 96 2.23 2.36 0.05
CA GLY A 96 0.94 1.74 0.29
C GLY A 96 -0.04 2.85 0.59
N ALA A 97 -1.12 2.94 -0.17
CA ALA A 97 -2.39 3.40 0.37
C ALA A 97 -2.74 2.46 1.53
N GLN A 98 -2.05 2.60 2.64
CA GLN A 98 -2.44 2.05 3.92
C GLN A 98 -3.75 2.74 4.24
N ASN A 99 -4.87 2.11 3.92
CA ASN A 99 -6.18 2.51 4.41
C ASN A 99 -6.49 1.61 5.60
N PRO A 100 -6.22 2.02 6.84
CA PRO A 100 -6.60 1.21 7.98
C PRO A 100 -8.12 1.04 8.00
N CYS A 101 -8.55 -0.19 8.21
CA CYS A 101 -9.93 -0.56 8.47
C CYS A 101 -10.20 -0.46 9.97
N PHE A 102 -11.28 0.19 10.36
CA PHE A 102 -11.78 0.14 11.74
C PHE A 102 -12.61 -1.12 11.94
N VAL A 103 -12.18 -1.99 12.87
CA VAL A 103 -12.74 -3.34 13.06
C VAL A 103 -13.25 -3.58 14.48
N ASP A 104 -13.20 -2.57 15.35
CA ASP A 104 -13.68 -2.69 16.72
C ASP A 104 -15.18 -3.06 16.75
N GLY A 105 -15.54 -3.95 17.68
CA GLY A 105 -16.90 -4.45 17.85
C GLY A 105 -17.33 -5.52 16.85
N PHE A 106 -16.44 -6.05 16.01
CA PHE A 106 -16.71 -7.23 15.17
C PHE A 106 -15.99 -8.46 15.71
N ARG A 107 -16.68 -9.62 15.72
CA ARG A 107 -16.09 -10.89 16.16
C ARG A 107 -15.21 -11.53 15.10
N HIS A 108 -15.61 -11.42 13.84
CA HIS A 108 -14.87 -11.98 12.71
C HIS A 108 -14.25 -10.86 11.90
N THR A 109 -12.96 -11.04 11.60
CA THR A 109 -12.18 -10.13 10.76
C THR A 109 -11.39 -10.99 9.80
N GLU A 110 -11.82 -10.98 8.54
CA GLU A 110 -11.18 -11.76 7.48
C GLU A 110 -10.57 -10.81 6.45
N LEU A 111 -9.39 -11.18 5.97
CA LEU A 111 -8.73 -10.55 4.84
C LEU A 111 -8.95 -11.41 3.60
N GLU A 112 -9.41 -10.80 2.52
CA GLU A 112 -9.38 -11.39 1.20
C GLU A 112 -8.30 -10.69 0.35
N LEU A 113 -7.42 -11.49 -0.25
CA LEU A 113 -6.44 -11.05 -1.22
C LEU A 113 -6.82 -11.57 -2.60
N VAL A 114 -6.92 -10.65 -3.56
CA VAL A 114 -7.33 -10.93 -4.94
C VAL A 114 -6.39 -10.23 -5.91
N SER A 115 -5.79 -11.00 -6.83
CA SER A 115 -5.14 -10.47 -8.03
C SER A 115 -5.08 -11.53 -9.12
N ASP A 116 -5.39 -11.13 -10.35
CA ASP A 116 -5.24 -11.95 -11.56
C ASP A 116 -3.88 -11.71 -12.25
N GLU A 117 -2.99 -10.92 -11.65
CA GLU A 117 -1.69 -10.58 -12.22
C GLU A 117 -0.67 -11.70 -12.03
N ALA A 118 -0.27 -12.34 -13.13
CA ALA A 118 0.67 -13.46 -13.10
C ALA A 118 2.12 -13.05 -12.74
N THR A 119 2.42 -11.74 -12.74
CA THR A 119 3.74 -11.18 -12.45
C THR A 119 3.90 -10.69 -11.02
N ASN A 120 2.90 -10.88 -10.15
CA ASN A 120 3.00 -10.49 -8.75
C ASN A 120 4.23 -11.10 -8.09
N ASP A 121 4.99 -10.25 -7.42
CA ASP A 121 6.10 -10.62 -6.55
C ASP A 121 6.22 -9.56 -5.46
N PHE A 122 5.56 -9.80 -4.33
CA PHE A 122 5.58 -8.92 -3.17
C PHE A 122 5.16 -9.66 -1.90
N THR A 123 5.37 -9.03 -0.74
CA THR A 123 4.94 -9.57 0.57
C THR A 123 3.98 -8.64 1.27
N VAL A 124 2.79 -9.16 1.61
CA VAL A 124 1.77 -8.46 2.40
C VAL A 124 1.91 -8.84 3.87
N LYS A 125 1.99 -7.85 4.76
CA LYS A 125 1.92 -8.01 6.21
C LYS A 125 0.69 -7.32 6.75
N ILE A 126 0.10 -7.89 7.81
CA ILE A 126 -1.12 -7.35 8.40
C ILE A 126 -0.73 -6.63 9.67
N ALA A 127 -0.75 -5.30 9.64
CA ALA A 127 -0.57 -4.50 10.84
C ALA A 127 -1.90 -4.35 11.57
N ILE A 128 -1.85 -4.46 12.89
CA ILE A 128 -2.99 -4.29 13.78
C ILE A 128 -2.66 -3.30 14.88
N SER A 129 -3.69 -2.67 15.44
CA SER A 129 -3.57 -1.80 16.60
C SER A 129 -4.82 -1.83 17.47
N ASP A 130 -4.60 -1.68 18.77
CA ASP A 130 -5.62 -1.50 19.80
C ASP A 130 -5.79 -0.03 20.21
N GLN A 131 -5.07 0.90 19.58
CA GLN A 131 -5.11 2.31 19.95
C GLN A 131 -6.51 2.91 19.74
N GLU A 132 -6.87 3.82 20.65
CA GLU A 132 -8.11 4.60 20.57
C GLU A 132 -8.13 5.48 19.31
N ASP A 133 -7.02 6.14 19.02
CA ASP A 133 -6.83 6.88 17.78
C ASP A 133 -6.14 6.00 16.73
N MET A 134 -6.39 6.27 15.45
CA MET A 134 -5.74 5.56 14.36
C MET A 134 -4.21 5.77 14.42
N PRO A 135 -3.40 4.70 14.50
CA PRO A 135 -1.95 4.83 14.47
C PRO A 135 -1.48 5.25 13.07
N ASN A 136 -0.27 5.80 13.01
CA ASN A 136 0.43 6.02 11.77
C ASN A 136 1.18 4.74 11.36
N PHE A 137 0.52 3.89 10.56
CA PHE A 137 1.10 2.65 10.04
C PHE A 137 2.27 2.87 9.05
N ASN A 138 2.50 4.12 8.59
CA ASN A 138 3.64 4.48 7.73
C ASN A 138 4.90 4.81 8.56
N ALA A 139 4.75 5.01 9.86
CA ALA A 139 5.85 5.21 10.79
C ALA A 139 6.12 3.93 11.59
N SER A 140 7.37 3.74 12.02
CA SER A 140 7.74 2.61 12.88
C SER A 140 6.84 2.53 14.13
N ALA A 141 6.57 1.31 14.57
CA ALA A 141 5.88 1.07 15.83
C ALA A 141 6.70 1.64 17.00
N SER A 142 6.02 2.28 17.96
CA SER A 142 6.63 2.87 19.14
C SER A 142 5.64 2.91 20.30
N GLU A 143 6.07 3.39 21.46
CA GLU A 143 5.19 3.57 22.63
C GLU A 143 4.02 4.54 22.34
N THR A 144 4.24 5.54 21.48
CA THR A 144 3.22 6.53 21.09
C THR A 144 2.50 6.16 19.81
N ASN A 145 3.11 5.34 18.94
CA ASN A 145 2.54 4.83 17.69
C ASN A 145 2.42 3.31 17.77
N ARG A 146 1.46 2.81 18.55
CA ARG A 146 1.39 1.38 18.89
C ARG A 146 0.67 0.62 17.80
N TRP A 147 1.44 -0.16 17.05
CA TRP A 147 0.93 -1.17 16.15
C TRP A 147 1.91 -2.35 16.11
N SER A 148 1.45 -3.51 15.67
CA SER A 148 2.30 -4.69 15.46
C SER A 148 1.81 -5.50 14.27
N TYR A 149 2.67 -6.35 13.71
CA TYR A 149 2.25 -7.29 12.69
C TYR A 149 1.58 -8.52 13.31
N ALA A 150 0.35 -8.80 12.89
CA ALA A 150 -0.42 -9.94 13.36
C ALA A 150 0.02 -11.23 12.67
N GLN A 151 0.09 -12.31 13.44
CA GLN A 151 -0.03 -13.65 12.88
C GLN A 151 -1.46 -13.86 12.38
N ILE A 152 -1.60 -14.50 11.23
CA ILE A 152 -2.89 -14.80 10.59
C ILE A 152 -2.97 -16.29 10.26
N LYS A 153 -4.19 -16.79 10.01
CA LYS A 153 -4.40 -18.16 9.52
C LYS A 153 -4.88 -18.14 8.10
N ASP A 154 -4.27 -18.96 7.26
CA ASP A 154 -4.75 -19.19 5.91
C ASP A 154 -5.96 -20.12 5.96
N LEU A 155 -7.09 -19.70 5.39
CA LEU A 155 -8.33 -20.46 5.45
C LEU A 155 -8.40 -21.57 4.40
N ALA A 156 -7.48 -21.61 3.43
CA ALA A 156 -7.43 -22.69 2.46
C ALA A 156 -6.87 -23.99 3.07
N ASP A 157 -5.92 -23.90 4.00
CA ASP A 157 -5.22 -25.06 4.57
C ASP A 157 -5.05 -25.03 6.10
N GLY A 158 -5.50 -23.97 6.78
CA GLY A 158 -5.39 -23.79 8.23
C GLY A 158 -3.98 -23.47 8.71
N SER A 159 -3.01 -23.25 7.81
CA SER A 159 -1.61 -22.96 8.16
C SER A 159 -1.46 -21.58 8.81
N SER A 160 -0.40 -21.40 9.59
CA SER A 160 -0.09 -20.13 10.25
C SER A 160 0.87 -19.33 9.41
N VAL A 161 0.56 -18.07 9.16
CA VAL A 161 1.51 -17.11 8.58
C VAL A 161 2.01 -16.19 9.69
N ASN A 162 3.31 -16.25 9.98
CA ASN A 162 3.93 -15.40 11.00
C ASN A 162 3.85 -13.92 10.57
N GLY A 163 3.43 -13.03 11.48
CA GLY A 163 3.27 -11.61 11.16
C GLY A 163 4.57 -10.91 10.74
N ALA A 164 5.73 -11.32 11.27
CA ALA A 164 7.03 -10.79 10.85
C ALA A 164 7.43 -11.26 9.44
N THR A 165 6.97 -12.44 9.01
CA THR A 165 7.20 -12.97 7.66
C THR A 165 6.23 -12.36 6.65
N GLY A 166 4.92 -12.43 6.91
CA GLY A 166 3.87 -12.00 5.99
C GLY A 166 3.49 -13.06 4.95
N ILE A 167 2.51 -12.71 4.11
CA ILE A 167 2.03 -13.49 2.98
C ILE A 167 2.87 -13.12 1.76
N THR A 168 3.66 -14.06 1.25
CA THR A 168 4.32 -13.89 -0.05
C THR A 168 3.31 -14.14 -1.16
N VAL A 169 3.13 -13.17 -2.04
CA VAL A 169 2.28 -13.25 -3.22
C VAL A 169 3.17 -13.41 -4.44
N SER A 170 3.12 -14.59 -5.05
CA SER A 170 3.82 -14.92 -6.29
C SER A 170 2.82 -15.35 -7.35
N GLY A 171 2.63 -14.52 -8.39
CA GLY A 171 1.60 -14.72 -9.41
C GLY A 171 0.17 -14.46 -8.90
N THR A 172 -0.81 -15.10 -9.53
CA THR A 172 -2.22 -14.86 -9.22
C THR A 172 -2.58 -15.36 -7.82
N ILE A 173 -3.52 -14.67 -7.17
CA ILE A 173 -3.97 -15.04 -5.83
C ILE A 173 -5.47 -14.80 -5.67
N HIS A 174 -6.15 -15.77 -5.08
CA HIS A 174 -7.47 -15.61 -4.49
C HIS A 174 -7.51 -16.37 -3.17
N ARG A 175 -7.28 -15.68 -2.05
CA ARG A 175 -7.08 -16.30 -0.74
C ARG A 175 -7.76 -15.52 0.37
N LEU A 176 -8.34 -16.27 1.31
CA LEU A 176 -8.94 -15.75 2.53
C LEU A 176 -8.05 -16.08 3.73
N PHE A 177 -7.91 -15.12 4.63
CA PHE A 177 -7.14 -15.26 5.85
C PHE A 177 -7.94 -14.76 7.05
N GLU A 178 -7.90 -15.51 8.15
CA GLU A 178 -8.44 -15.06 9.42
C GLU A 178 -7.42 -14.20 10.17
N ILE A 179 -7.87 -13.03 10.62
CA ILE A 179 -7.10 -12.13 11.48
C ILE A 179 -7.65 -12.29 12.90
N ASN A 180 -6.76 -12.51 13.88
CA ASN A 180 -7.16 -12.60 15.27
C ASN A 180 -7.75 -11.26 15.75
N SER A 181 -9.04 -11.28 16.08
CA SER A 181 -9.85 -10.10 16.41
C SER A 181 -9.83 -9.71 17.89
N ASN A 182 -9.08 -10.40 18.75
CA ASN A 182 -9.10 -10.14 20.19
C ASN A 182 -8.49 -8.78 20.54
N LYS A 183 -9.35 -7.80 20.83
CA LYS A 183 -9.01 -6.41 21.21
C LYS A 183 -8.25 -5.62 20.14
N ILE A 184 -8.54 -5.85 18.86
CA ILE A 184 -8.04 -5.01 17.78
C ILE A 184 -9.08 -3.95 17.41
N ARG A 185 -8.63 -2.74 17.08
CA ARG A 185 -9.47 -1.63 16.62
C ARG A 185 -9.17 -1.25 15.19
N TRP A 186 -7.92 -1.38 14.77
CA TRP A 186 -7.45 -1.04 13.43
C TRP A 186 -6.74 -2.22 12.78
N VAL A 187 -7.02 -2.46 11.51
CA VAL A 187 -6.34 -3.43 10.65
C VAL A 187 -5.84 -2.73 9.40
N CYS A 188 -4.57 -2.89 9.06
CA CYS A 188 -3.99 -2.34 7.85
C CYS A 188 -3.14 -3.40 7.15
N PRO A 189 -3.55 -3.90 5.98
CA PRO A 189 -2.66 -4.60 5.07
C PRO A 189 -1.56 -3.65 4.59
N ILE A 190 -0.31 -4.09 4.67
CA ILE A 190 0.89 -3.34 4.29
C ILE A 190 1.70 -4.22 3.35
N VAL A 191 2.00 -3.74 2.15
CA VAL A 191 3.02 -4.40 1.33
C VAL A 191 4.39 -3.96 1.85
N SER A 192 5.18 -4.94 2.27
CA SER A 192 6.43 -4.75 3.02
C SER A 192 7.69 -5.09 2.21
N SER A 193 7.51 -5.77 1.07
CA SER A 193 8.49 -5.91 0.01
C SER A 193 7.72 -5.97 -1.30
N TYR A 194 8.27 -5.39 -2.37
CA TYR A 194 7.64 -5.47 -3.69
C TYR A 194 8.68 -5.46 -4.78
N VAL A 195 8.40 -6.24 -5.81
CA VAL A 195 9.14 -6.31 -7.07
C VAL A 195 8.20 -5.96 -8.23
N ALA A 196 7.03 -6.60 -8.33
CA ALA A 196 6.07 -6.36 -9.42
C ALA A 196 4.63 -6.76 -9.05
N GLY A 197 3.63 -6.28 -9.81
CA GLY A 197 2.24 -6.74 -9.73
C GLY A 197 1.22 -5.74 -9.18
N ASP A 198 0.02 -6.24 -8.91
CA ASP A 198 -1.04 -5.50 -8.24
C ASP A 198 -1.78 -6.37 -7.22
N LEU A 199 -2.55 -5.73 -6.32
CA LEU A 199 -3.33 -6.43 -5.33
C LEU A 199 -4.59 -5.66 -4.99
N THR A 200 -5.73 -6.35 -5.05
CA THR A 200 -6.92 -5.94 -4.31
C THR A 200 -6.91 -6.62 -2.94
N SER A 201 -7.09 -5.84 -1.88
CA SER A 201 -7.32 -6.38 -0.54
C SER A 201 -8.64 -5.88 0.02
N LEU A 202 -9.44 -6.81 0.55
CA LEU A 202 -10.73 -6.55 1.17
C LEU A 202 -10.67 -7.00 2.63
N ILE A 203 -11.30 -6.22 3.51
CA ILE A 203 -11.56 -6.65 4.89
C ILE A 203 -13.05 -6.95 5.02
N ASN A 204 -13.35 -8.20 5.35
CA ASN A 204 -14.70 -8.69 5.62
C ASN A 204 -14.94 -8.73 7.13
N LEU A 205 -16.03 -8.11 7.58
CA LEU A 205 -16.37 -7.98 8.99
C LEU A 205 -17.74 -8.57 9.26
N ALA A 206 -17.82 -9.45 10.25
CA ALA A 206 -19.06 -10.04 10.70
C ALA A 206 -19.12 -10.14 12.22
N ASP A 207 -20.33 -10.07 12.74
CA ASP A 207 -20.66 -10.37 14.13
C ASP A 207 -21.61 -11.57 14.14
N GLU A 208 -21.29 -12.59 14.93
CA GLU A 208 -22.21 -13.72 15.15
C GLU A 208 -23.29 -13.31 16.16
N ASP A 209 -24.54 -13.72 15.90
CA ASP A 209 -25.68 -13.47 16.80
C ASP A 209 -25.48 -14.07 18.20
#